data_AF-A0A932HS47-F1
#
_entry.id   AF-A0A932HS47-F1
#
_cell.length_a   1.000
_cell.length_b   1.000
_cell.length_c   1.000
_cell.angle_alpha   90.00
_cell.angle_beta   90.00
_cell.angle_gamma   90.00
#
_symmetry.space_group_name_H-M   'P 1'
#
loop_
_entity.id
_entity.type
_entity.pdbx_description
1 polymer ?
#
loop_
_entity_poly.entity_id
_entity_poly.type
_entity_poly.pdbx_seq_one_letter_code
_entity_poly.pdbx_strand_id
1 'polypeptide(L)'
;MGQMQLLLVVLGVLLVGIAIAVGVTMFQGNAVESTRNAIINDLGFFAQRARAYYNKPTTSGGGGRSFNGLTLGALSSMSENANGIFSLESADEEECVILGVGRIVSGDDSVRVRIRVNERRNIIEIIN
;
A
#
# COMPACT_ATOMS: atom_id res chain seq x y z
N MET A 1 -1.28 -30.94 -48.79
CA MET A 1 -1.78 -31.07 -47.39
C MET A 1 -0.81 -30.50 -46.35
N GLY A 2 0.51 -30.69 -46.49
CA GLY A 2 1.50 -30.14 -45.53
C GLY A 2 1.52 -28.61 -45.40
N GLN A 3 1.23 -27.85 -46.48
CA GLN A 3 1.19 -26.38 -46.43
C GLN A 3 0.05 -25.83 -45.56
N MET A 4 -1.13 -26.48 -45.57
CA MET A 4 -2.27 -26.06 -44.75
C MET A 4 -2.07 -26.41 -43.27
N GLN A 5 -1.42 -27.53 -42.98
CA GLN A 5 -1.07 -27.91 -41.61
C GLN A 5 0.02 -27.00 -41.02
N LEU A 6 1.03 -26.63 -41.82
CA LEU A 6 2.07 -25.68 -41.39
C LEU A 6 1.47 -24.31 -41.02
N LEU A 7 0.52 -23.81 -41.80
CA LEU A 7 -0.15 -22.53 -41.52
C LEU A 7 -0.93 -22.55 -40.21
N LEU A 8 -1.62 -23.66 -39.90
CA LEU A 8 -2.37 -23.80 -38.64
C LEU A 8 -1.45 -23.85 -37.42
N VAL A 9 -0.29 -24.51 -37.53
CA VAL A 9 0.69 -24.53 -36.45
C VAL A 9 1.27 -23.14 -36.20
N VAL A 10 1.63 -22.41 -37.25
CA VAL A 10 2.16 -21.04 -37.13
C VAL A 10 1.13 -20.10 -36.49
N LEU A 11 -0.14 -20.20 -36.90
CA LEU A 11 -1.22 -19.42 -36.31
C LEU A 11 -1.40 -19.74 -34.81
N GLY A 12 -1.32 -21.01 -34.43
CA GLY A 12 -1.42 -21.44 -33.03
C GLY A 12 -0.29 -20.87 -32.17
N VAL A 13 0.97 -20.93 -32.64
CA VAL A 13 2.13 -20.39 -31.91
C VAL A 13 2.04 -18.87 -31.75
N LEU A 14 1.55 -18.16 -32.78
CA LEU A 14 1.36 -16.71 -32.73
C LEU A 14 0.36 -16.31 -31.64
N LEU A 15 -0.76 -17.04 -31.51
CA LEU A 15 -1.74 -16.80 -30.46
C LEU A 15 -1.20 -17.10 -29.06
N VAL A 16 -0.46 -18.20 -28.88
CA VAL A 16 0.17 -18.54 -27.59
C VAL A 16 1.19 -17.47 -27.18
N GLY A 17 1.97 -16.94 -28.12
CA GLY A 17 2.94 -15.87 -27.84
C GLY A 17 2.30 -14.61 -27.25
N ILE A 18 1.18 -14.15 -27.83
CA ILE A 18 0.43 -12.98 -27.32
C ILE A 18 -0.18 -13.28 -25.96
N ALA A 19 -0.76 -14.47 -25.77
CA ALA A 19 -1.38 -14.86 -24.51
C ALA A 19 -0.37 -14.88 -23.34
N ILE A 20 0.87 -15.34 -23.57
CA ILE A 20 1.93 -15.31 -22.56
C ILE A 20 2.30 -13.88 -22.20
N ALA A 21 2.49 -13.01 -23.20
CA ALA A 21 2.86 -11.61 -22.97
C ALA A 21 1.81 -10.86 -22.14
N VAL A 22 0.53 -11.01 -22.48
CA VAL A 22 -0.59 -10.43 -21.73
C VAL A 22 -0.74 -11.06 -20.35
N GLY A 23 -0.52 -12.38 -20.23
CA GLY A 23 -0.55 -13.07 -18.95
C GLY A 23 0.48 -12.48 -17.98
N VAL A 24 1.72 -12.30 -18.43
CA VAL A 24 2.81 -11.75 -17.60
C VAL A 24 2.49 -10.33 -17.12
N THR A 25 2.00 -9.45 -18.00
CA THR A 25 1.66 -8.07 -17.60
C THR A 25 0.48 -8.04 -16.62
N MET A 26 -0.53 -8.89 -16.80
CA MET A 26 -1.64 -9.02 -15.87
C MET A 26 -1.20 -9.56 -14.50
N PHE A 27 -0.30 -10.55 -14.48
CA PHE A 27 0.26 -11.06 -13.22
C PHE A 27 1.05 -9.99 -12.46
N GLN A 28 1.84 -9.18 -13.15
CA GLN A 28 2.57 -8.06 -12.54
C GLN A 28 1.61 -6.99 -12.01
N GLY A 29 0.60 -6.59 -12.80
CA GLY A 29 -0.41 -5.62 -12.37
C GLY A 29 -1.19 -6.08 -11.15
N ASN A 30 -1.57 -7.36 -11.09
CA ASN A 30 -2.28 -7.94 -9.94
C ASN A 30 -1.41 -7.96 -8.67
N ALA A 31 -0.11 -8.23 -8.79
CA ALA A 31 0.81 -8.20 -7.65
C ALA A 31 0.97 -6.78 -7.07
N VAL A 32 1.08 -5.77 -7.93
CA VAL A 32 1.14 -4.35 -7.55
C VAL A 32 -0.16 -3.94 -6.85
N GLU A 33 -1.31 -4.26 -7.43
CA GLU A 33 -2.62 -3.92 -6.88
C GLU A 33 -2.90 -4.64 -5.55
N SER A 34 -2.49 -5.90 -5.43
CA SER A 34 -2.61 -6.64 -4.16
C SER A 34 -1.76 -6.00 -3.05
N THR A 35 -0.55 -5.54 -3.39
CA THR A 35 0.34 -4.86 -2.44
C THR A 35 -0.24 -3.51 -2.03
N ARG A 36 -0.75 -2.74 -3.00
CA ARG A 36 -1.43 -1.46 -2.76
C ARG A 36 -2.58 -1.63 -1.78
N ASN A 37 -3.45 -2.62 -2.02
CA ASN A 37 -4.60 -2.89 -1.16
C ASN A 37 -4.17 -3.36 0.24
N ALA A 38 -3.10 -4.14 0.35
CA ALA A 38 -2.53 -4.54 1.64
C ALA A 38 -2.02 -3.32 2.44
N ILE A 39 -1.26 -2.42 1.81
CA ILE A 39 -0.76 -1.19 2.47
C ILE A 39 -1.92 -0.29 2.88
N ILE A 40 -2.94 -0.12 2.03
CA ILE A 40 -4.13 0.68 2.38
C ILE A 40 -4.84 0.10 3.61
N ASN A 41 -4.92 -1.23 3.72
CA ASN A 41 -5.50 -1.88 4.89
C ASN A 41 -4.67 -1.62 6.15
N ASP A 42 -3.35 -1.79 6.06
CA ASP A 42 -2.42 -1.53 7.17
C ASP A 42 -2.45 -0.05 7.63
N LEU A 43 -2.43 0.89 6.68
CA LEU A 43 -2.57 2.32 6.95
C LEU A 43 -3.93 2.65 7.57
N GLY A 44 -5.00 2.00 7.13
CA GLY A 44 -6.33 2.12 7.74
C GLY A 44 -6.32 1.70 9.21
N PHE A 45 -5.63 0.61 9.54
CA PHE A 45 -5.45 0.16 10.92
C PHE A 45 -4.62 1.13 11.76
N PHE A 46 -3.52 1.67 11.23
CA PHE A 46 -2.75 2.70 11.92
C PHE A 46 -3.54 3.99 12.12
N ALA A 47 -4.37 4.39 11.17
CA ALA A 47 -5.24 5.54 11.31
C ALA A 47 -6.27 5.37 12.44
N GLN A 48 -6.84 4.17 12.62
CA GLN A 48 -7.74 3.91 13.74
C GLN A 48 -7.02 4.04 15.09
N ARG A 49 -5.77 3.54 15.18
CA ARG A 49 -4.96 3.68 16.40
C ARG A 49 -4.53 5.10 16.67
N ALA A 50 -4.18 5.87 15.63
CA ALA A 50 -3.88 7.29 15.76
C ALA A 50 -5.09 8.05 16.33
N ARG A 51 -6.30 7.75 15.86
CA ARG A 51 -7.54 8.33 16.38
C ARG A 51 -7.86 7.88 17.80
N ALA A 52 -7.58 6.61 18.13
CA ALA A 52 -7.69 6.12 19.50
C ALA A 52 -6.72 6.87 20.44
N TYR A 53 -5.50 7.16 19.99
CA TYR A 53 -4.54 7.99 20.73
C TYR A 53 -5.06 9.42 20.93
N TYR A 54 -5.58 10.06 19.89
CA TYR A 54 -6.17 11.41 19.96
C TYR A 54 -7.30 11.51 21.00
N ASN A 55 -8.21 10.53 21.02
CA ASN A 55 -9.34 10.51 21.97
C ASN A 55 -8.94 10.13 23.40
N LYS A 56 -7.79 9.49 23.59
CA LYS A 56 -7.34 9.06 24.92
C LYS A 56 -6.74 10.25 25.68
N PRO A 57 -7.10 10.47 26.96
CA PRO A 57 -6.56 11.57 27.75
C PRO A 57 -5.06 11.39 28.02
N THR A 58 -4.33 12.50 28.16
CA THR A 58 -2.89 12.54 28.43
C THR A 58 -2.49 11.79 29.70
N THR A 59 -3.39 11.77 30.70
CA THR A 59 -3.20 11.03 31.97
C THR A 59 -3.10 9.50 31.80
N SER A 60 -3.55 8.96 30.66
CA SER A 60 -3.48 7.54 30.33
C SER A 60 -2.51 7.24 29.18
N GLY A 61 -1.58 8.16 28.88
CA GLY A 61 -0.62 8.05 27.77
C GLY A 61 -1.25 8.22 26.40
N GLY A 62 -2.31 9.04 26.30
CA GLY A 62 -2.92 9.46 25.05
C GLY A 62 -2.56 10.89 24.64
N GLY A 63 -3.14 11.35 23.53
CA GLY A 63 -2.86 12.66 22.95
C GLY A 63 -3.74 13.81 23.48
N GLY A 64 -4.85 13.50 24.18
CA GLY A 64 -5.70 14.52 24.79
C GLY A 64 -6.28 15.54 23.82
N ARG A 65 -6.80 15.07 22.68
CA ARG A 65 -7.21 15.88 21.51
C ARG A 65 -6.05 16.53 20.74
N SER A 66 -4.90 15.87 20.74
CA SER A 66 -3.76 16.24 19.93
C SER A 66 -3.09 14.99 19.39
N PHE A 67 -2.54 15.04 18.16
CA PHE A 67 -1.62 14.00 17.70
C PHE A 67 -0.16 14.32 18.09
N ASN A 68 0.08 15.43 18.78
CA ASN A 68 1.41 15.81 19.25
C ASN A 68 1.98 14.74 20.20
N GLY A 69 3.24 14.36 19.97
CA GLY A 69 3.92 13.27 20.69
C GLY A 69 3.55 11.86 20.23
N LEU A 70 2.73 11.70 19.19
CA LEU A 70 2.47 10.41 18.58
C LEU A 70 3.74 9.88 17.92
N THR A 71 4.21 8.73 18.40
CA THR A 71 5.35 8.03 17.80
C THR A 71 4.85 6.79 17.05
N LEU A 72 5.63 6.31 16.08
CA LEU A 72 5.33 5.07 15.39
C LEU A 72 5.11 3.90 16.37
N GLY A 73 5.87 3.87 17.47
CA GLY A 73 5.74 2.88 18.54
C GLY A 73 4.40 2.89 19.28
N ALA A 74 3.68 4.00 19.29
CA ALA A 74 2.31 4.08 19.84
C ALA A 74 1.25 3.51 18.88
N LEU A 75 1.57 3.42 17.58
CA LEU A 75 0.69 2.93 16.53
C LEU A 75 0.94 1.46 16.19
N SER A 76 2.21 1.06 16.19
CA SER A 76 2.64 -0.30 15.94
C SER A 76 3.95 -0.61 16.64
N SER A 77 4.08 -1.82 17.17
CA SER A 77 5.36 -2.36 17.65
C SER A 77 6.29 -2.77 16.50
N MET A 78 5.82 -2.66 15.25
CA MET A 78 6.54 -3.05 14.05
C MET A 78 6.48 -1.89 13.05
N SER A 79 7.63 -1.31 12.74
CA SER A 79 7.82 -0.32 11.67
C SER A 79 7.84 -0.96 10.28
N GLU A 80 7.91 -2.30 10.21
CA GLU A 80 7.97 -3.06 8.97
C GLU A 80 7.06 -4.28 9.08
N ASN A 81 6.36 -4.61 8.01
CA ASN A 81 5.65 -5.88 7.87
C ASN A 81 6.00 -6.55 6.53
N ALA A 82 5.36 -7.69 6.25
CA ALA A 82 5.56 -8.40 4.98
C ALA A 82 5.12 -7.58 3.75
N ASN A 83 4.25 -6.59 3.92
CA ASN A 83 3.68 -5.76 2.87
C ASN A 83 4.52 -4.51 2.58
N GLY A 84 5.23 -3.97 3.56
CA GLY A 84 5.94 -2.70 3.45
C GLY A 84 6.59 -2.16 4.73
N ILE A 85 7.24 -1.01 4.57
CA ILE A 85 7.85 -0.20 5.63
C ILE A 85 6.92 0.97 5.92
N PHE A 86 6.69 1.28 7.19
CA PHE A 86 5.86 2.39 7.61
C PHE A 86 6.66 3.40 8.42
N SER A 87 6.47 4.68 8.11
CA SER A 87 7.12 5.80 8.79
C SER A 87 6.11 6.92 9.06
N LEU A 88 6.27 7.60 10.18
CA LEU A 88 5.49 8.78 10.52
C LEU A 88 6.25 10.00 9.97
N GLU A 89 5.64 10.71 9.02
CA GLU A 89 6.27 11.91 8.41
C GLU A 89 6.05 13.14 9.29
N SER A 90 4.85 13.30 9.83
CA SER A 90 4.52 14.38 10.76
C SER A 90 3.39 13.99 11.70
N ALA A 91 3.39 14.58 12.89
CA ALA A 91 2.29 14.51 13.83
C ALA A 91 2.17 15.86 14.53
N ASP A 92 1.17 16.63 14.12
CA ASP A 92 0.82 17.93 14.65
C ASP A 92 -0.38 17.84 15.60
N GLU A 93 -0.88 18.97 16.09
CA GLU A 93 -2.05 18.95 16.99
C GLU A 93 -3.33 18.50 16.27
N GLU A 94 -3.46 18.85 14.98
CA GLU A 94 -4.69 18.65 14.20
C GLU A 94 -4.63 17.45 13.24
N GLU A 95 -3.43 17.06 12.80
CA GLU A 95 -3.24 15.98 11.83
C GLU A 95 -1.97 15.15 12.07
N CYS A 96 -2.03 13.90 11.63
CA CYS A 96 -0.91 12.98 11.59
C CYS A 96 -0.76 12.43 10.17
N VAL A 97 0.46 12.45 9.63
CA VAL A 97 0.79 11.88 8.32
C VAL A 97 1.63 10.62 8.51
N ILE A 98 1.12 9.49 8.01
CA ILE A 98 1.79 8.20 8.02
C ILE A 98 2.05 7.80 6.57
N LEU A 99 3.30 7.47 6.26
CA LEU A 99 3.73 6.96 4.97
C LEU A 99 3.93 5.44 5.07
N GLY A 100 3.35 4.69 4.14
CA GLY A 100 3.61 3.28 3.91
C GLY A 100 4.28 3.08 2.55
N VAL A 101 5.41 2.39 2.53
CA VAL A 101 6.18 2.04 1.33
C VAL A 101 6.13 0.54 1.13
N GLY A 102 5.54 0.09 0.03
CA GLY A 102 5.38 -1.32 -0.31
C GLY A 102 6.68 -2.03 -0.60
N ARG A 103 6.80 -3.28 -0.14
CA ARG A 103 8.00 -4.11 -0.33
C ARG A 103 8.06 -4.77 -1.72
N ILE A 104 7.03 -4.64 -2.55
CA ILE A 104 6.99 -5.27 -3.87
C ILE A 104 7.40 -4.27 -4.96
N VAL A 105 8.51 -4.63 -5.59
CA VAL A 105 9.23 -3.93 -6.66
C VAL A 105 8.83 -4.59 -7.98
N SER A 106 7.89 -3.98 -8.71
CA SER A 106 7.72 -4.32 -10.12
C SER A 106 8.69 -3.45 -10.93
N GLY A 107 9.99 -3.78 -10.86
CA GLY A 107 11.08 -3.06 -11.51
C GLY A 107 11.29 -1.63 -10.97
N ASP A 108 12.16 -1.46 -9.97
CA ASP A 108 12.50 -0.19 -9.26
C ASP A 108 11.33 0.66 -8.70
N ASP A 109 10.10 0.44 -9.15
CA ASP A 109 8.93 1.22 -8.78
C ASP A 109 8.30 0.62 -7.53
N SER A 110 8.40 1.39 -6.45
CA SER A 110 7.88 1.01 -5.14
C SER A 110 6.53 1.69 -4.97
N VAL A 111 5.47 0.95 -4.66
CA VAL A 111 4.16 1.56 -4.37
C VAL A 111 4.27 2.32 -3.04
N ARG A 112 4.16 3.66 -3.08
CA ARG A 112 4.13 4.49 -1.86
C ARG A 112 2.71 4.99 -1.65
N VAL A 113 2.21 4.81 -0.43
CA VAL A 113 0.88 5.29 -0.04
C VAL A 113 1.06 6.13 1.21
N ARG A 114 0.55 7.35 1.18
CA ARG A 114 0.50 8.26 2.31
C ARG A 114 -0.92 8.30 2.83
N ILE A 115 -1.11 8.18 4.14
CA ILE A 115 -2.37 8.47 4.79
C ILE A 115 -2.19 9.67 5.70
N ARG A 116 -3.07 10.64 5.53
CA ARG A 116 -3.20 11.79 6.43
C ARG A 116 -4.45 11.59 7.27
N VAL A 117 -4.26 11.57 8.57
CA VAL A 117 -5.29 11.31 9.57
C VAL A 117 -5.58 12.61 10.29
N ASN A 118 -6.80 13.10 10.16
CA ASN A 118 -7.29 14.29 10.86
C ASN A 118 -8.49 13.88 11.75
N GLU A 119 -8.85 14.69 12.75
CA GLU A 119 -9.99 14.48 13.66
C GLU A 119 -11.30 14.11 12.93
N ARG A 120 -11.55 14.71 11.75
CA ARG A 120 -12.80 14.53 10.99
C ARG A 120 -12.74 13.50 9.87
N ARG A 121 -11.60 13.32 9.21
CA ARG A 121 -11.47 12.47 8.00
C ARG A 121 -10.06 11.90 7.87
N ASN A 122 -9.98 10.70 7.33
CA ASN A 122 -8.73 10.13 6.84
C ASN A 122 -8.64 10.41 5.34
N ILE A 123 -7.56 11.02 4.88
CA ILE A 123 -7.27 11.25 3.46
C ILE A 123 -6.16 10.28 3.08
N ILE A 124 -6.43 9.38 2.15
CA ILE A 124 -5.45 8.44 1.62
C ILE A 124 -4.97 8.99 0.28
N GLU A 125 -3.68 9.27 0.16
CA GLU A 125 -3.01 9.74 -1.05
C GLU A 125 -2.03 8.69 -1.53
N ILE A 126 -2.12 8.29 -2.80
CA ILE A 126 -1.20 7.34 -3.40
C ILE A 126 -0.12 8.14 -4.12
N ILE A 127 1.13 7.94 -3.72
CA ILE A 127 2.31 8.59 -4.29
C ILE A 127 2.99 7.52 -5.14
N ASN A 128 2.62 7.44 -6.42
CA ASN A 128 3.42 6.71 -7.40
C ASN A 128 4.67 7.53 -7.71
#